data_AF-A0A8T2N1D6-F1
#
_entry.id   AF-A0A8T2N1D6-F1
#
_cell.length_a   1.000
_cell.length_b   1.000
_cell.length_c   1.000
_cell.angle_alpha   90.00
_cell.angle_beta   90.00
_cell.angle_gamma   90.00
#
_symmetry.space_group_name_H-M   'P 1'
#
loop_
_entity.id
_entity.type
_entity.pdbx_description
1 polymer ?
#
loop_
_entity_poly.entity_id
_entity_poly.type
_entity_poly.pdbx_seq_one_letter_code
_entity_poly.pdbx_strand_id
1 'polypeptide(L)'
;METRPHSQQVLRLSVGMYDKQGFLLKLDGKLFVKTAPMFLDKNFKRLGKVNIYLPPFGFKTQERIIDVILTATKNYGLSPELESLSCRRCIVIGNGGILTNKSLGSHIDEYDIIVRSRAPSAFTVSLLCCV
;
A
#
# COMPACT_ATOMS: atom_id res chain seq x y z
N MET A 1 41.95 -2.11 12.35
CA MET A 1 41.18 -3.21 11.72
C MET A 1 39.72 -2.94 12.08
N GLU A 2 39.06 -2.09 11.30
CA GLU A 2 37.72 -1.57 11.58
C GLU A 2 36.74 -2.24 10.60
N THR A 3 36.06 -3.31 11.03
CA THR A 3 35.02 -3.96 10.22
C THR A 3 33.67 -3.34 10.53
N ARG A 4 33.19 -2.42 9.66
CA ARG A 4 31.80 -1.91 9.68
C ARG A 4 30.84 -2.89 8.98
N PRO A 5 29.61 -3.07 9.49
CA PRO A 5 28.69 -4.10 9.03
C PRO A 5 27.84 -3.68 7.82
N HIS A 6 27.46 -4.72 7.07
CA HIS A 6 26.45 -4.81 6.01
C HIS A 6 25.49 -3.62 5.81
N SER A 7 25.74 -2.91 4.71
CA SER A 7 24.76 -2.39 3.73
C SER A 7 23.38 -1.96 4.24
N GLN A 8 23.32 -0.82 4.94
CA GLN A 8 22.23 0.13 4.69
C GLN A 8 22.49 0.77 3.32
N GLN A 9 21.91 0.19 2.28
CA GLN A 9 21.86 0.87 0.98
C GLN A 9 20.81 1.98 1.09
N VAL A 10 21.19 3.11 1.69
CA VAL A 10 20.43 4.35 1.61
C VAL A 10 20.34 4.68 0.12
N LEU A 11 19.16 4.47 -0.46
CA LEU A 11 18.88 4.76 -1.86
C LEU A 11 19.27 6.23 -2.10
N ARG A 12 20.35 6.48 -2.84
CA ARG A 12 20.71 7.84 -3.25
C ARG A 12 19.58 8.33 -4.15
N LEU A 13 18.69 9.17 -3.62
CA LEU A 13 17.64 9.81 -4.39
C LEU A 13 18.31 10.72 -5.42
N SER A 14 18.22 10.36 -6.70
CA SER A 14 18.78 11.14 -7.80
C SER A 14 18.07 12.49 -7.89
N VAL A 15 18.84 13.56 -8.08
CA VAL A 15 18.32 14.90 -8.42
C VAL A 15 17.41 14.76 -9.65
N GLY A 16 16.16 15.24 -9.56
CA GLY A 16 15.15 15.13 -10.63
C GLY A 16 14.05 14.09 -10.41
N MET A 17 13.99 13.46 -9.23
CA MET A 17 12.92 12.52 -8.89
C MET A 17 11.59 13.21 -8.52
N TYR A 18 11.62 14.51 -8.17
CA TYR A 18 10.45 15.30 -7.77
C TYR A 18 10.36 16.61 -8.56
N ASP A 19 9.14 17.13 -8.77
CA ASP A 19 8.90 18.45 -9.35
C ASP A 19 9.16 19.57 -8.34
N LYS A 20 8.97 20.82 -8.76
CA LYS A 20 9.16 22.00 -7.90
C LYS A 20 8.17 22.07 -6.74
N GLN A 21 7.08 21.30 -6.81
CA GLN A 21 6.04 21.20 -5.80
C GLN A 21 6.21 19.95 -4.92
N GLY A 22 7.26 19.15 -5.15
CA GLY A 22 7.56 17.95 -4.38
C GLY A 22 6.83 16.68 -4.84
N PHE A 23 6.19 16.70 -6.02
CA PHE A 23 5.55 15.51 -6.58
C PHE A 23 6.54 14.62 -7.30
N LEU A 24 6.44 13.31 -7.06
CA LEU A 24 7.31 12.31 -7.66
C LEU A 24 7.10 12.29 -9.19
N LEU A 25 8.13 12.64 -9.95
CA LEU A 25 8.11 12.74 -11.41
C LEU A 25 8.20 11.38 -12.11
N LYS A 26 8.84 10.39 -11.48
CA LYS A 26 9.03 9.07 -12.06
C LYS A 26 9.16 7.99 -10.99
N LEU A 27 8.32 6.96 -11.10
CA LEU A 27 8.41 5.74 -10.31
C LEU A 27 9.40 4.79 -10.98
N ASP A 28 10.34 4.23 -10.21
CA ASP A 28 11.21 3.16 -10.71
C ASP A 28 10.43 1.84 -10.73
N GLY A 29 10.12 1.34 -11.93
CA GLY A 29 9.42 0.07 -12.13
C GLY A 29 10.12 -1.14 -11.50
N LYS A 30 11.43 -1.06 -11.22
CA LYS A 30 12.16 -2.12 -10.51
C LYS A 30 11.77 -2.25 -9.03
N LEU A 31 11.19 -1.20 -8.45
CA LEU A 31 10.66 -1.23 -7.07
C LEU A 31 9.29 -1.91 -7.01
N PHE A 32 8.61 -2.09 -8.15
CA PHE A 32 7.29 -2.71 -8.24
C PHE A 32 7.42 -4.21 -8.52
N VAL A 33 7.73 -4.98 -7.48
CA VAL A 33 7.69 -6.44 -7.55
C VAL A 33 6.44 -6.93 -6.84
N LYS A 34 5.58 -7.68 -7.54
CA LYS A 34 4.36 -8.28 -7.00
C LYS A 34 4.71 -9.45 -6.06
N THR A 35 5.25 -9.14 -4.88
CA THR A 35 5.90 -10.15 -4.01
C THR A 35 4.99 -10.67 -2.90
N ALA A 36 3.92 -9.95 -2.54
CA ALA A 36 3.01 -10.37 -1.47
C ALA A 36 1.55 -9.99 -1.79
N PRO A 37 0.57 -10.80 -1.35
CA PRO A 37 -0.83 -10.41 -1.42
C PRO A 37 -1.09 -9.16 -0.59
N MET A 38 -1.95 -8.26 -1.08
CA MET A 38 -2.29 -7.01 -0.37
C MET A 38 -3.14 -7.26 0.88
N PHE A 39 -3.98 -8.30 0.84
CA PHE A 39 -4.86 -8.68 1.94
C PHE A 39 -4.39 -9.99 2.55
N LEU A 40 -4.51 -10.07 3.88
CA LEU A 40 -4.26 -11.28 4.62
C LEU A 40 -5.44 -12.24 4.46
N ASP A 41 -5.17 -13.51 4.24
CA ASP A 41 -6.18 -14.57 4.16
C ASP A 41 -5.88 -15.69 5.16
N LYS A 42 -6.74 -16.71 5.22
CA LYS A 42 -6.56 -17.88 6.10
C LYS A 42 -5.27 -18.67 5.81
N ASN A 43 -4.62 -18.44 4.66
CA ASN A 43 -3.35 -19.07 4.29
C ASN A 43 -2.13 -18.27 4.75
N PHE A 44 -2.30 -17.20 5.52
CA PHE A 44 -1.20 -16.30 5.92
C PHE A 44 0.02 -16.98 6.55
N LYS A 45 -0.17 -18.14 7.20
CA LYS A 45 0.93 -18.94 7.77
C LYS A 45 1.91 -19.47 6.73
N ARG A 46 1.51 -19.50 5.44
CA ARG A 46 2.36 -19.86 4.30
C ARG A 46 3.24 -18.71 3.81
N LEU A 47 2.96 -17.47 4.25
CA LEU A 47 3.81 -16.32 3.93
C LEU A 47 5.19 -16.54 4.58
N GLY A 48 6.22 -16.67 3.75
CA GLY A 48 7.55 -17.06 4.19
C GLY A 48 8.18 -16.05 5.16
N LYS A 49 8.83 -16.56 6.21
CA LYS A 49 9.66 -15.83 7.21
C LYS A 49 9.06 -14.54 7.81
N VAL A 50 7.76 -14.25 7.66
CA VAL A 50 7.12 -13.07 8.29
C VAL A 50 6.69 -13.32 9.75
N ASN A 51 6.62 -14.58 10.17
CA ASN A 51 6.34 -14.99 11.54
C ASN A 51 7.47 -14.65 12.54
N ILE A 52 8.64 -14.22 12.05
CA ILE A 52 9.76 -13.79 12.92
C ILE A 52 9.72 -12.28 13.22
N TYR A 53 8.94 -11.51 12.47
CA TYR A 53 8.80 -10.07 12.65
C TYR A 53 7.57 -9.74 13.48
N LEU A 54 7.68 -8.73 14.33
CA LEU A 54 6.55 -8.18 15.07
C LEU A 54 5.67 -7.34 14.12
N PRO A 55 4.38 -7.14 14.44
CA PRO A 55 3.56 -6.17 13.73
C PRO A 55 4.17 -4.75 13.74
N PRO A 56 3.99 -3.96 12.68
CA PRO A 56 3.14 -4.21 11.49
C PRO A 56 3.82 -5.03 10.38
N PHE A 57 5.10 -5.38 10.52
CA PHE A 57 5.90 -6.02 9.45
C PHE A 57 5.84 -7.55 9.46
N GLY A 58 5.13 -8.12 10.42
CA GLY A 58 4.91 -9.55 10.58
C GLY A 58 3.85 -9.80 11.63
N PHE A 59 3.81 -11.04 12.12
CA PHE A 59 2.77 -11.48 13.05
C PHE A 59 3.30 -12.40 14.15
N LYS A 60 4.59 -12.27 14.49
CA LYS A 60 5.20 -13.00 15.59
C LYS A 60 4.34 -12.85 16.84
N THR A 61 4.00 -13.98 17.47
CA THR A 61 3.16 -14.11 18.67
C THR A 61 1.69 -13.71 18.54
N GLN A 62 1.20 -13.34 17.35
CA GLN A 62 -0.18 -12.89 17.13
C GLN A 62 -0.99 -13.81 16.22
N GLU A 63 -0.46 -14.98 15.86
CA GLU A 63 -1.06 -15.90 14.91
C GLU A 63 -2.48 -16.34 15.32
N ARG A 64 -2.69 -16.62 16.61
CA ARG A 64 -4.00 -17.01 17.14
C ARG A 64 -5.03 -15.88 17.03
N ILE A 65 -4.61 -14.64 17.29
CA ILE A 65 -5.49 -13.47 17.20
C ILE A 65 -5.88 -13.24 15.74
N ILE A 66 -4.92 -13.37 14.82
CA ILE A 66 -5.17 -13.25 13.38
C ILE A 66 -6.14 -14.32 12.90
N ASP A 67 -5.98 -15.59 13.32
CA ASP A 67 -6.94 -16.65 12.98
C ASP A 67 -8.37 -16.30 13.44
N VAL A 68 -8.53 -15.77 14.66
CA VAL A 68 -9.83 -15.33 15.19
C VAL A 68 -10.41 -14.20 14.35
N ILE A 69 -9.60 -13.18 14.04
CA ILE A 69 -10.03 -12.03 13.23
C ILE A 69 -10.45 -12.49 11.83
N LEU A 70 -9.64 -13.29 11.14
CA LEU A 70 -9.94 -13.78 9.80
C LEU A 70 -11.13 -14.75 9.75
N THR A 71 -11.44 -15.41 10.87
CA THR A 71 -12.64 -16.24 11.00
C THR A 71 -13.90 -15.40 11.22
N ALA A 72 -13.80 -14.33 12.02
CA ALA A 72 -14.90 -13.40 12.27
C ALA A 72 -15.15 -12.45 11.08
N THR A 73 -14.13 -12.16 10.28
CA THR A 73 -14.19 -11.25 9.15
C THR A 73 -14.91 -11.92 7.98
N LYS A 74 -16.03 -11.32 7.54
CA LYS A 74 -16.83 -11.85 6.41
C LYS A 74 -16.12 -11.73 5.07
N ASN A 75 -15.47 -10.58 4.82
CA ASN A 75 -14.77 -10.28 3.58
C ASN A 75 -13.50 -9.51 3.90
N TYR A 76 -12.35 -10.00 3.45
CA TYR A 76 -11.03 -9.36 3.63
C TYR A 76 -10.40 -8.92 2.30
N GLY A 77 -11.05 -9.18 1.16
CA GLY A 77 -10.61 -8.78 -0.17
C GLY A 77 -11.53 -7.78 -0.86
N LEU A 78 -11.31 -7.58 -2.16
CA LEU A 78 -12.24 -6.82 -3.00
C LEU A 78 -13.54 -7.60 -3.22
N SER A 79 -14.63 -6.90 -3.55
CA SER A 79 -15.89 -7.57 -3.91
C SER A 79 -15.71 -8.34 -5.23
N PRO A 80 -16.46 -9.44 -5.46
CA PRO A 80 -16.41 -10.17 -6.72
C PRO A 80 -16.72 -9.30 -7.94
N GLU A 81 -17.58 -8.30 -7.77
CA GLU A 81 -17.90 -7.31 -8.80
C GLU A 81 -16.66 -6.51 -9.22
N LEU A 82 -15.93 -5.95 -8.25
CA LEU A 82 -14.67 -5.24 -8.52
C LEU A 82 -13.59 -6.18 -9.06
N GLU A 83 -13.52 -7.42 -8.58
CA GLU A 83 -12.57 -8.41 -9.08
C GLU A 83 -12.85 -8.82 -10.53
N SER A 84 -14.11 -8.79 -10.95
CA SER A 84 -14.51 -9.14 -12.33
C SER A 84 -14.15 -8.08 -13.38
N LEU A 85 -13.87 -6.84 -12.95
CA LEU A 85 -13.47 -5.76 -13.86
C LEU A 85 -12.10 -6.05 -14.48
N SER A 86 -12.01 -5.94 -15.81
CA SER A 86 -10.76 -6.11 -16.57
C SER A 86 -9.75 -4.98 -16.31
N CYS A 87 -10.24 -3.77 -16.04
CA CYS A 87 -9.44 -2.63 -15.58
C CYS A 87 -10.22 -1.96 -14.46
N ARG A 88 -9.53 -1.67 -13.35
CA ARG A 88 -10.08 -1.04 -12.16
C ARG A 88 -9.51 0.37 -12.10
N ARG A 89 -10.35 1.38 -11.99
CA ARG A 89 -9.92 2.76 -11.80
C ARG A 89 -9.96 3.05 -10.30
N CYS A 90 -8.79 3.36 -9.75
CA CYS A 90 -8.64 3.62 -8.32
C CYS A 90 -8.18 5.06 -8.08
N ILE A 91 -8.65 5.67 -7.00
CA ILE A 91 -8.18 6.96 -6.50
C ILE A 91 -7.89 6.87 -4.99
N VAL A 92 -6.74 7.43 -4.58
CA VAL A 92 -6.35 7.52 -3.17
C VAL A 92 -6.43 8.97 -2.73
N ILE A 93 -7.21 9.22 -1.68
CA ILE A 93 -7.46 10.56 -1.15
C ILE A 93 -6.76 10.66 0.21
N GLY A 94 -5.67 11.44 0.24
CA GLY A 94 -5.01 11.85 1.47
C GLY A 94 -5.71 13.02 2.15
N ASN A 95 -5.33 13.33 3.39
CA ASN A 95 -5.91 14.43 4.18
C ASN A 95 -5.29 15.80 3.90
N GLY A 96 -4.63 15.98 2.74
CA GLY A 96 -4.00 17.25 2.37
C GLY A 96 -5.05 18.31 2.00
N GLY A 97 -4.79 19.57 2.37
CA GLY A 97 -5.68 20.70 2.06
C GLY A 97 -5.69 21.16 0.59
N ILE A 98 -4.94 20.50 -0.30
CA ILE A 98 -4.84 20.88 -1.72
C ILE A 98 -6.17 20.75 -2.47
N LEU A 99 -7.07 19.88 -1.98
CA LEU A 99 -8.39 19.65 -2.57
C LEU A 99 -9.46 20.64 -2.07
N THR A 100 -9.13 21.49 -1.10
CA THR A 100 -10.07 22.47 -0.53
C THR A 100 -10.54 23.45 -1.62
N ASN A 101 -11.85 23.68 -1.69
CA ASN A 101 -12.49 24.55 -2.68
C ASN A 101 -12.22 24.18 -4.15
N LYS A 102 -11.89 22.91 -4.44
CA LYS A 102 -11.66 22.43 -5.82
C LYS A 102 -12.88 21.79 -6.47
N SER A 103 -13.98 21.56 -5.73
CA SER A 103 -15.22 20.97 -6.23
C SER A 103 -15.03 19.68 -7.04
N LEU A 104 -14.06 18.84 -6.68
CA LEU A 104 -13.71 17.61 -7.41
C LEU A 104 -14.55 16.39 -7.01
N GLY A 105 -15.60 16.56 -6.19
CA GLY A 105 -16.40 15.45 -5.65
C GLY A 105 -16.97 14.54 -6.75
N SER A 106 -17.64 15.12 -7.76
CA SER A 106 -18.21 14.36 -8.87
C SER A 106 -17.17 13.57 -9.65
N HIS A 107 -15.98 14.16 -9.86
CA HIS A 107 -14.89 13.52 -10.58
C HIS A 107 -14.24 12.39 -9.76
N ILE A 108 -14.23 12.51 -8.42
CA ILE A 108 -13.76 11.46 -7.51
C ILE A 108 -14.72 10.26 -7.54
N ASP A 109 -16.03 10.53 -7.59
CA ASP A 109 -17.08 9.49 -7.53
C ASP A 109 -17.17 8.67 -8.84
N GLU A 110 -16.50 9.08 -9.91
CA GLU A 110 -16.41 8.32 -11.17
C GLU A 110 -15.47 7.09 -11.10
N TYR A 111 -14.65 6.97 -10.05
CA TYR A 111 -13.70 5.87 -9.87
C TYR A 111 -14.36 4.64 -9.26
N ASP A 112 -13.89 3.45 -9.66
CA ASP A 112 -14.45 2.18 -9.19
C ASP A 112 -14.04 1.89 -7.73
N ILE A 113 -12.85 2.35 -7.31
CA ILE A 113 -12.32 2.16 -5.95
C ILE A 113 -11.81 3.48 -5.39
N ILE A 114 -12.39 3.92 -4.26
CA ILE A 114 -12.01 5.15 -3.56
C ILE A 114 -11.40 4.79 -2.20
N VAL A 115 -10.10 5.03 -2.04
CA VAL A 115 -9.39 4.77 -0.77
C VAL A 115 -9.18 6.08 -0.03
N ARG A 116 -9.74 6.21 1.18
CA ARG A 116 -9.56 7.38 2.06
C ARG A 116 -8.73 6.99 3.28
N SER A 117 -7.62 7.67 3.51
CA SER A 117 -6.81 7.45 4.72
C SER A 117 -7.13 8.50 5.77
N ARG A 118 -7.34 8.10 7.03
CA ARG A 118 -7.44 9.03 8.17
C ARG A 118 -6.09 9.29 8.86
N ALA A 119 -5.02 8.63 8.42
CA ALA A 119 -3.71 8.75 9.06
C ALA A 119 -2.97 10.01 8.57
N PRO A 120 -2.43 10.85 9.48
CA PRO A 120 -1.67 12.06 9.11
C PRO A 120 -0.30 11.77 8.47
N SER A 121 0.19 10.53 8.52
CA SER A 121 1.52 10.13 8.04
C SER A 121 1.53 9.04 6.95
N ALA A 122 0.39 8.76 6.30
CA ALA A 122 0.38 7.85 5.17
C ALA A 122 0.99 8.58 3.96
N PHE A 123 2.28 8.34 3.70
CA PHE A 123 2.92 8.63 2.43
C PHE A 123 1.96 8.20 1.31
N THR A 124 1.69 9.13 0.39
CA THR A 124 0.85 8.92 -0.78
C THR A 124 1.38 7.72 -1.57
N VAL A 125 0.85 6.53 -1.30
CA VAL A 125 1.07 5.38 -2.15
C VAL A 125 -0.09 5.37 -3.14
N SER A 126 0.13 6.08 -4.24
CA SER A 126 -0.53 5.73 -5.50
C SER A 126 -0.14 4.30 -5.82
N LEU A 127 -1.04 3.35 -5.56
CA LEU A 127 -0.92 2.03 -6.17
C LEU A 127 -1.67 2.07 -7.50
N LEU A 128 -0.90 1.87 -8.56
CA LEU A 128 -1.36 1.67 -9.92
C LEU A 128 -2.52 0.66 -9.94
N CYS A 129 -3.69 1.09 -10.40
CA CYS A 129 -4.72 0.16 -10.86
C CYS A 129 -4.77 0.24 -12.39
N CYS A 130 -4.62 -0.93 -13.00
CA CYS A 130 -4.19 -1.22 -14.38
C CYS A 130 -2.65 -1.26 -14.51
N VAL A 131 -2.07 -2.36 -14.00
CA VAL A 131 -0.86 -2.98 -14.56
C VAL A 131 -1.32 -4.15 -15.42
#